data_AF-A0A4Q2CXM5-F1
#
_entry.id   AF-A0A4Q2CXM5-F1
#
_cell.length_a   1.000
_cell.length_b   1.000
_cell.length_c   1.000
_cell.angle_alpha   90.00
_cell.angle_beta   90.00
_cell.angle_gamma   90.00
#
_symmetry.space_group_name_H-M   'P 1'
#
loop_
_entity.id
_entity.type
_entity.pdbx_description
1 polymer ?
#
loop_
_entity_poly.entity_id
_entity_poly.type
_entity_poly.pdbx_seq_one_letter_code
_entity_poly.pdbx_strand_id
1 'polypeptide(L)'
;MLHNQGSGQNNEAPPNGGETTQVLGQRGRDDDNNNEGGNLYPGPSRRVAQKSDPLVGHGRHFGRTIHGFCRIFPLVKEGLLRQIDIQAGLLQLSELTDQEQHEQLIYTQLKRLAPGLDVRLVKASTEELIYVTGTLEHGVTRARTDDVKSMKGAIIEWITPRGGALIPGLCKNKKSDRGFFHYRTGELLCPPMLDWTDPR
;
A
#
# COMPACT_ATOMS: atom_id res chain seq x y z
N MET A 1 -58.71 -4.16 41.93
CA MET A 1 -57.46 -4.92 41.91
C MET A 1 -56.34 -3.88 42.00
N LEU A 2 -55.86 -3.42 43.15
CA LEU A 2 -55.13 -4.05 44.27
C LEU A 2 -53.85 -4.80 43.87
N HIS A 3 -52.74 -4.35 44.48
CA HIS A 3 -51.33 -4.82 44.50
C HIS A 3 -50.46 -4.37 43.31
N ASN A 4 -49.30 -3.74 43.51
CA ASN A 4 -48.22 -4.19 44.41
C ASN A 4 -47.37 -3.05 44.99
N GLN A 5 -46.97 -3.19 46.27
CA GLN A 5 -45.93 -2.42 46.97
C GLN A 5 -44.54 -3.04 46.72
N GLY A 6 -43.47 -2.26 46.94
CA GLY A 6 -42.09 -2.75 46.90
C GLY A 6 -41.08 -1.69 47.35
N SER A 7 -40.93 -1.57 48.66
CA SER A 7 -40.08 -0.65 49.42
C SER A 7 -38.59 -1.05 49.40
N GLY A 8 -37.71 -0.09 49.73
CA GLY A 8 -36.64 -0.35 50.71
C GLY A 8 -35.20 -0.46 50.20
N GLN A 9 -34.37 0.44 50.71
CA GLN A 9 -32.92 0.59 50.56
C GLN A 9 -32.11 -0.62 51.09
N ASN A 10 -30.87 -0.79 50.60
CA ASN A 10 -29.68 -1.00 51.44
C ASN A 10 -28.37 -0.73 50.68
N ASN A 11 -27.46 -0.09 51.40
CA ASN A 11 -26.09 0.29 51.03
C ASN A 11 -25.18 -0.92 50.80
N GLU A 12 -24.22 -0.79 49.87
CA GLU A 12 -22.82 -1.22 50.04
C GLU A 12 -21.97 -0.77 48.83
N ALA A 13 -20.93 0.03 49.10
CA ALA A 13 -19.82 0.30 48.17
C ALA A 13 -18.70 -0.72 48.44
N PRO A 14 -17.89 -1.14 47.45
CA PRO A 14 -16.55 -0.55 47.24
C PRO A 14 -16.01 -0.76 45.78
N PRO A 15 -14.71 -0.67 45.48
CA PRO A 15 -13.77 0.43 45.70
C PRO A 15 -13.17 0.99 44.38
N ASN A 16 -12.48 2.11 44.56
CA ASN A 16 -11.72 2.91 43.61
C ASN A 16 -10.41 2.24 43.13
N GLY A 17 -9.95 2.56 41.91
CA GLY A 17 -8.53 2.45 41.51
C GLY A 17 -8.24 1.76 40.18
N GLY A 18 -7.98 2.54 39.12
CA GLY A 18 -7.47 2.01 37.85
C GLY A 18 -7.39 3.04 36.72
N GLU A 19 -6.72 4.17 36.94
CA GLU A 19 -6.33 5.10 35.87
C GLU A 19 -5.49 4.37 34.82
N THR A 20 -6.03 4.20 33.62
CA THR A 20 -5.25 3.74 32.45
C THR A 20 -4.75 4.96 31.69
N THR A 21 -3.65 5.52 32.17
CA THR A 21 -2.86 6.51 31.43
C THR A 21 -2.31 5.84 30.17
N GLN A 22 -2.90 6.13 29.01
CA GLN A 22 -2.30 5.77 27.71
C GLN A 22 -1.05 6.62 27.52
N VAL A 23 0.11 6.02 27.80
CA VAL A 23 1.41 6.65 27.54
C VAL A 23 1.67 6.66 26.04
N LEU A 24 1.74 7.88 25.50
CA LEU A 24 2.19 8.22 24.16
C LEU A 24 3.56 7.58 23.88
N GLY A 25 3.63 6.77 22.82
CA GLY A 25 4.89 6.20 22.32
C GLY A 25 5.80 7.29 21.77
N GLN A 26 6.76 7.73 22.60
CA GLN A 26 7.89 8.54 22.17
C GLN A 26 8.90 7.65 21.42
N ARG A 27 9.32 8.10 20.23
CA ARG A 27 10.44 7.51 19.49
C ARG A 27 11.75 7.97 20.13
N GLY A 28 12.26 7.21 21.09
CA GLY A 28 13.64 7.33 21.55
C GLY A 28 14.59 6.70 20.53
N ARG A 29 15.48 7.51 19.97
CA ARG A 29 16.80 7.06 19.49
C ARG A 29 17.70 7.14 20.70
N ASP A 30 18.27 6.02 21.14
CA ASP A 30 19.40 6.05 22.05
C ASP A 30 20.40 4.97 21.62
N ASP A 31 21.57 5.44 21.21
CA ASP A 31 22.80 4.67 21.08
C ASP A 31 23.41 4.41 22.48
N ASP A 32 24.30 3.42 22.53
CA ASP A 32 25.26 3.10 23.60
C ASP A 32 24.83 2.26 24.83
N ASN A 33 25.13 0.96 24.69
CA ASN A 33 26.10 0.21 25.49
C ASN A 33 26.09 0.40 27.03
N ASN A 34 25.51 -0.55 27.77
CA ASN A 34 26.18 -1.19 28.91
C ASN A 34 25.43 -2.44 29.38
N ASN A 35 26.23 -3.48 29.62
CA ASN A 35 25.88 -4.80 30.12
C ASN A 35 25.60 -4.76 31.62
N GLU A 36 24.41 -5.18 32.07
CA GLU A 36 24.22 -5.84 33.38
C GLU A 36 22.85 -6.55 33.46
N GLY A 37 22.84 -7.73 34.07
CA GLY A 37 21.81 -8.76 33.94
C GLY A 37 20.44 -8.42 34.51
N GLY A 38 19.43 -8.49 33.65
CA GLY A 38 18.02 -8.63 34.01
C GLY A 38 17.40 -9.70 33.12
N ASN A 39 16.87 -10.76 33.74
CA ASN A 39 16.21 -11.89 33.08
C ASN A 39 14.94 -11.41 32.34
N LEU A 40 15.10 -10.95 31.09
CA LEU A 40 14.03 -10.50 30.22
C LEU A 40 13.46 -11.70 29.47
N TYR A 41 12.26 -12.12 29.88
CA TYR A 41 11.45 -13.02 29.06
C TYR A 41 11.37 -12.44 27.64
N PRO A 42 11.75 -13.21 26.59
CA PRO A 42 11.58 -12.73 25.23
C PRO A 42 10.08 -12.57 24.98
N GLY A 43 9.63 -11.31 24.91
CA GLY A 43 8.30 -10.97 24.39
C GLY A 43 8.12 -11.60 23.00
N PRO A 44 6.87 -11.75 22.52
CA PRO A 44 6.59 -12.45 21.27
C PRO A 44 7.47 -11.92 20.15
N SER A 45 8.41 -12.76 19.71
CA SER A 45 9.40 -12.39 18.71
C SER A 45 8.68 -11.88 17.46
N ARG A 46 9.02 -10.67 17.01
CA ARG A 46 8.60 -10.17 15.70
C ARG A 46 9.02 -11.24 14.69
N ARG A 47 8.05 -11.92 14.07
CA ARG A 47 8.33 -12.89 13.01
C ARG A 47 9.27 -12.21 12.03
N VAL A 48 10.48 -12.76 11.90
CA VAL A 48 11.46 -12.27 10.92
C VAL A 48 10.75 -12.36 9.58
N ALA A 49 10.61 -11.22 8.90
CA ALA A 49 9.95 -11.18 7.61
C ALA A 49 10.69 -12.16 6.68
N GLN A 50 10.01 -13.21 6.24
CA GLN A 50 10.58 -14.11 5.24
C GLN A 50 11.00 -13.26 4.04
N LYS A 51 12.24 -13.46 3.57
CA LYS A 51 12.73 -12.79 2.36
C LYS A 51 11.82 -13.19 1.21
N SER A 52 11.03 -12.25 0.71
CA SER A 52 10.22 -12.44 -0.49
C SER A 52 11.14 -12.66 -1.70
N ASP A 53 10.66 -13.39 -2.71
CA ASP A 53 11.36 -13.53 -3.99
C ASP A 53 11.80 -12.14 -4.51
N PRO A 54 13.08 -11.96 -4.91
CA PRO A 54 13.58 -10.70 -5.50
C PRO A 54 12.73 -10.15 -6.64
N LEU A 55 12.05 -11.01 -7.41
CA LEU A 55 11.11 -10.60 -8.47
C LEU A 55 9.96 -9.75 -7.94
N VAL A 56 9.52 -9.93 -6.69
CA VAL A 56 8.53 -9.04 -6.07
C VAL A 56 9.08 -7.63 -5.97
N GLY A 57 10.36 -7.49 -5.61
CA GLY A 57 11.06 -6.20 -5.57
C GLY A 57 11.17 -5.56 -6.95
N HIS A 58 11.57 -6.33 -7.96
CA HIS A 58 11.64 -5.87 -9.35
C HIS A 58 10.25 -5.44 -9.87
N GLY A 59 9.20 -6.21 -9.59
CA GLY A 59 7.82 -5.85 -9.92
C GLY A 59 7.39 -4.54 -9.26
N ARG A 60 7.75 -4.31 -7.99
CA ARG A 60 7.47 -3.02 -7.32
C ARG A 60 8.17 -1.86 -7.99
N HIS A 61 9.44 -2.03 -8.38
CA HIS A 61 10.20 -0.97 -9.04
C HIS A 61 9.64 -0.68 -10.45
N PHE A 62 9.36 -1.73 -11.24
CA PHE A 62 8.71 -1.63 -12.55
C PHE A 62 7.37 -0.90 -12.47
N GLY A 63 6.51 -1.27 -11.53
CA GLY A 63 5.19 -0.66 -11.36
C GLY A 63 5.22 0.83 -10.98
N ARG A 64 6.31 1.31 -10.36
CA ARG A 64 6.47 2.71 -9.95
C ARG A 64 7.14 3.59 -11.00
N THR A 65 8.00 3.01 -11.83
CA THR A 65 8.91 3.80 -12.70
C THR A 65 8.69 3.60 -14.17
N ILE A 66 8.09 2.46 -14.57
CA ILE A 66 7.91 2.11 -15.98
C ILE A 66 6.42 2.05 -16.30
N HIS A 67 5.67 1.11 -15.71
CA HIS A 67 4.27 0.91 -16.07
C HIS A 67 3.43 0.33 -14.91
N GLY A 68 2.67 1.20 -14.23
CA GLY A 68 1.90 0.82 -13.04
C GLY A 68 0.63 -0.01 -13.32
N PHE A 69 0.02 0.13 -14.50
CA PHE A 69 -1.23 -0.56 -14.86
C PHE A 69 -1.00 -1.48 -16.06
N CYS A 70 -0.09 -2.46 -15.91
CA CYS A 70 0.24 -3.41 -16.97
C CYS A 70 -0.36 -4.79 -16.72
N ARG A 71 -0.77 -5.49 -17.78
CA ARG A 71 -1.02 -6.94 -17.75
C ARG A 71 0.32 -7.65 -17.97
N ILE A 72 0.97 -8.06 -16.89
CA ILE A 72 2.36 -8.55 -16.93
C ILE A 72 2.50 -9.84 -17.74
N PHE A 73 1.58 -10.79 -17.61
CA PHE A 73 1.63 -12.04 -18.36
C PHE A 73 1.69 -11.85 -19.89
N PRO A 74 0.71 -11.18 -20.53
CA PRO A 74 0.75 -10.98 -21.98
C PRO A 74 1.94 -10.09 -22.40
N LEU A 75 2.30 -9.06 -21.63
CA LEU A 75 3.47 -8.23 -21.92
C LEU A 75 4.75 -9.08 -22.04
N VAL A 76 4.98 -9.97 -21.07
CA VAL A 76 6.19 -10.80 -21.03
C VAL A 76 6.15 -11.89 -22.08
N LYS A 77 5.00 -12.55 -22.26
CA LYS A 77 4.83 -13.62 -23.25
C LYS A 77 5.04 -13.09 -24.67
N GLU A 78 4.28 -12.08 -25.08
CA GLU A 78 4.35 -11.54 -26.44
C GLU A 78 5.68 -10.79 -26.66
N GLY A 79 6.19 -10.12 -25.62
CA GLY A 79 7.51 -9.47 -25.68
C GLY A 79 8.66 -10.45 -25.90
N LEU A 80 8.60 -11.62 -25.27
CA LEU A 80 9.58 -12.70 -25.47
C LEU A 80 9.50 -13.29 -26.88
N LEU A 81 8.28 -13.58 -27.37
CA LEU A 81 8.06 -14.11 -28.72
C LEU A 81 8.62 -13.14 -29.78
N ARG A 82 8.22 -11.87 -29.73
CA ARG A 82 8.73 -10.83 -30.65
C ARG A 82 10.23 -10.69 -30.58
N GLN A 83 10.83 -10.77 -29.38
CA GLN A 83 12.28 -10.70 -29.26
C GLN A 83 12.99 -11.87 -29.96
N ILE A 84 12.45 -13.09 -29.84
CA ILE A 84 12.99 -14.27 -30.51
C ILE A 84 12.91 -14.07 -32.02
N ASP A 85 11.77 -13.64 -32.54
CA ASP A 85 11.58 -13.43 -33.98
C ASP A 85 12.48 -12.31 -34.53
N ILE A 86 12.65 -11.22 -33.78
CA ILE A 86 13.59 -10.14 -34.13
C ILE A 86 15.03 -10.64 -34.15
N GLN A 87 15.43 -11.45 -33.17
CA GLN A 87 16.77 -12.03 -33.12
C GLN A 87 17.02 -13.05 -34.24
N ALA A 88 15.99 -13.79 -34.65
CA ALA A 88 16.04 -14.71 -35.78
C ALA A 88 15.94 -14.01 -37.15
N GLY A 89 15.69 -12.70 -37.19
CA GLY A 89 15.48 -11.94 -38.42
C GLY A 89 14.15 -12.24 -39.11
N LEU A 90 13.21 -12.88 -38.42
CA LEU A 90 11.87 -13.22 -38.91
C LEU A 90 10.90 -12.05 -38.79
N LEU A 91 11.24 -11.05 -37.97
CA LEU A 91 10.43 -9.87 -37.70
C LEU A 91 11.33 -8.65 -37.54
N GLN A 92 10.94 -7.51 -38.12
CA GLN A 92 11.59 -6.23 -37.91
C GLN A 92 10.72 -5.34 -37.02
N LEU A 93 11.36 -4.45 -36.25
CA LEU A 93 10.65 -3.53 -35.36
C LEU A 93 9.68 -2.60 -36.13
N SER A 94 10.01 -2.26 -37.38
CA SER A 94 9.18 -1.43 -38.26
C SER A 94 7.91 -2.13 -38.77
N GLU A 95 7.83 -3.45 -38.67
CA GLU A 95 6.66 -4.24 -39.09
C GLU A 95 5.61 -4.32 -37.98
N LEU A 96 5.98 -3.96 -36.75
CA LEU A 96 5.07 -3.92 -35.61
C LEU A 96 4.19 -2.67 -35.64
N THR A 97 2.95 -2.81 -35.16
CA THR A 97 2.08 -1.68 -34.88
C THR A 97 2.65 -0.77 -33.79
N ASP A 98 2.22 0.49 -33.74
CA ASP A 98 2.66 1.45 -32.70
C ASP A 98 2.45 0.90 -31.28
N GLN A 99 1.34 0.19 -31.06
CA GLN A 99 1.02 -0.45 -29.79
C GLN A 99 2.02 -1.57 -29.45
N GLU A 100 2.33 -2.44 -30.41
CA GLU A 100 3.28 -3.54 -30.20
C GLU A 100 4.71 -3.02 -30.01
N GLN A 101 5.10 -1.96 -30.72
CA GLN A 101 6.39 -1.30 -30.51
C GLN A 101 6.49 -0.71 -29.10
N HIS A 102 5.42 -0.06 -28.63
CA HIS A 102 5.34 0.47 -27.28
C HIS A 102 5.44 -0.64 -26.23
N GLU A 103 4.70 -1.73 -26.39
CA GLU A 103 4.78 -2.89 -25.51
C GLU A 103 6.15 -3.56 -25.54
N GLN A 104 6.79 -3.65 -26.71
CA GLN A 104 8.15 -4.18 -26.84
C GLN A 104 9.18 -3.32 -26.12
N LEU A 105 9.00 -1.99 -26.14
CA LEU A 105 9.82 -1.05 -25.38
C LEU A 105 9.64 -1.25 -23.87
N ILE A 106 8.40 -1.38 -23.38
CA ILE A 106 8.11 -1.66 -21.97
C ILE A 106 8.74 -2.99 -21.55
N TYR A 107 8.58 -4.05 -22.35
CA TYR A 107 9.20 -5.36 -22.10
C TYR A 107 10.73 -5.26 -22.03
N THR A 108 11.35 -4.52 -22.94
CA THR A 108 12.80 -4.29 -22.95
C THR A 108 13.26 -3.56 -21.69
N GLN A 109 12.50 -2.58 -21.21
CA GLN A 109 12.78 -1.88 -19.96
C GLN A 109 12.63 -2.80 -18.74
N LEU A 110 11.61 -3.66 -18.70
CA LEU A 110 11.44 -4.67 -17.65
C LEU A 110 12.66 -5.60 -17.56
N LYS A 111 13.14 -6.12 -18.70
CA LYS A 111 14.35 -6.96 -18.75
C LYS A 111 15.58 -6.25 -18.19
N ARG A 112 15.77 -4.98 -18.55
CA ARG A 112 16.90 -4.17 -18.06
C ARG A 112 16.83 -3.94 -16.55
N LEU A 113 15.61 -3.82 -16.00
CA LEU A 113 15.38 -3.58 -14.58
C LEU A 113 15.57 -4.82 -13.71
N ALA A 114 15.35 -6.01 -14.26
CA ALA A 114 15.41 -7.29 -13.55
C ALA A 114 16.57 -8.17 -14.08
N PRO A 115 17.77 -8.08 -13.49
CA PRO A 115 18.93 -8.85 -13.94
C PRO A 115 18.65 -10.35 -13.95
N GLY A 116 19.04 -11.03 -15.05
CA GLY A 116 18.86 -12.47 -15.22
C GLY A 116 17.43 -12.93 -15.54
N LEU A 117 16.46 -12.00 -15.61
CA LEU A 117 15.09 -12.31 -16.01
C LEU A 117 15.04 -12.86 -17.44
N ASP A 118 15.84 -12.31 -18.34
CA ASP A 118 15.93 -12.73 -19.74
C ASP A 118 16.38 -14.19 -19.88
N VAL A 119 17.45 -14.58 -19.19
CA VAL A 119 17.96 -15.96 -19.18
C VAL A 119 16.94 -16.91 -18.58
N ARG A 120 16.23 -16.48 -17.53
CA ARG A 120 15.16 -17.27 -16.89
C ARG A 120 13.98 -17.47 -17.83
N LEU A 121 13.53 -16.42 -18.52
CA LEU A 121 12.38 -16.48 -19.43
C LEU A 121 12.63 -17.39 -20.65
N VAL A 122 13.83 -17.35 -21.24
CA VAL A 122 14.18 -18.20 -22.38
C VAL A 122 14.13 -19.70 -22.04
N LYS A 123 14.40 -20.05 -20.79
CA LYS A 123 14.40 -21.44 -20.31
C LYS A 123 13.10 -21.85 -19.59
N ALA A 124 12.15 -20.93 -19.44
CA ALA A 124 10.97 -21.13 -18.64
C ALA A 124 10.00 -22.12 -19.32
N SER A 125 9.48 -23.07 -18.55
CA SER A 125 8.26 -23.78 -18.92
C SER A 125 7.05 -22.84 -18.86
N THR A 126 5.91 -23.27 -19.39
CA THR A 126 4.66 -22.51 -19.26
C THR A 126 4.30 -22.21 -17.80
N GLU A 127 4.49 -23.18 -16.91
CA GLU A 127 4.22 -23.04 -15.47
C GLU A 127 5.17 -22.04 -14.81
N GLU A 128 6.47 -22.12 -15.15
CA GLU A 128 7.47 -21.19 -14.66
C GLU A 128 7.22 -19.76 -15.17
N LEU A 129 6.77 -19.61 -16.42
CA LEU A 129 6.37 -18.32 -16.98
C LEU A 129 5.20 -17.71 -16.20
N ILE A 130 4.17 -18.51 -15.88
CA ILE A 130 3.03 -18.09 -15.05
C ILE A 130 3.52 -17.68 -13.65
N TYR A 131 4.43 -18.45 -13.06
CA TYR A 131 4.99 -18.13 -11.74
C TYR A 131 5.77 -16.82 -11.74
N VAL A 132 6.69 -16.64 -12.69
CA VAL A 132 7.53 -15.43 -12.81
C VAL A 132 6.68 -14.19 -13.02
N THR A 133 5.75 -14.26 -13.96
CA THR A 133 4.86 -13.14 -14.29
C THR A 133 3.89 -12.83 -13.15
N GLY A 134 3.34 -13.85 -12.48
CA GLY A 134 2.52 -13.69 -11.29
C GLY A 134 3.27 -13.04 -10.12
N THR A 135 4.54 -13.38 -9.94
CA THR A 135 5.40 -12.80 -8.90
C THR A 135 5.71 -11.33 -9.18
N LEU A 136 5.99 -11.00 -10.44
CA LEU A 136 6.16 -9.60 -10.90
C LEU A 136 4.87 -8.80 -10.71
N GLU A 137 3.73 -9.35 -11.13
CA GLU A 137 2.42 -8.71 -11.00
C GLU A 137 2.02 -8.49 -9.54
N HIS A 138 2.36 -9.44 -8.67
CA HIS A 138 2.21 -9.29 -7.22
C HIS A 138 3.02 -8.08 -6.72
N GLY A 139 4.27 -7.93 -7.17
CA GLY A 139 5.09 -6.77 -6.89
C GLY A 139 4.45 -5.45 -7.35
N VAL A 140 4.02 -5.38 -8.61
CA VAL A 140 3.38 -4.19 -9.20
C VAL A 140 2.13 -3.79 -8.40
N THR A 141 1.27 -4.76 -8.08
CA THR A 141 0.03 -4.51 -7.34
C THR A 141 0.30 -4.07 -5.90
N ARG A 142 1.33 -4.63 -5.25
CA ARG A 142 1.76 -4.17 -3.92
C ARG A 142 2.28 -2.75 -3.93
N ALA A 143 3.09 -2.37 -4.93
CA ALA A 143 3.55 -0.99 -5.06
C ALA A 143 2.39 -0.01 -5.09
N ARG A 144 1.40 -0.23 -5.98
CA ARG A 144 0.19 0.61 -6.06
C ARG A 144 -0.57 0.67 -4.74
N THR A 145 -0.74 -0.48 -4.09
CA THR A 145 -1.49 -0.57 -2.84
C THR A 145 -0.79 0.23 -1.72
N ASP A 146 0.53 0.13 -1.64
CA ASP A 146 1.34 0.87 -0.66
C ASP A 146 1.34 2.37 -0.94
N ASP A 147 1.38 2.76 -2.22
CA ASP A 147 1.32 4.16 -2.63
C ASP A 147 -0.05 4.77 -2.28
N VAL A 148 -1.15 4.07 -2.58
CA VAL A 148 -2.51 4.49 -2.18
C VAL A 148 -2.66 4.53 -0.66
N LYS A 149 -2.03 3.61 0.08
CA LYS A 149 -2.09 3.58 1.55
C LYS A 149 -1.36 4.77 2.16
N SER A 150 -0.16 5.09 1.67
CA SER A 150 0.64 6.21 2.17
C SER A 150 0.06 7.57 1.78
N MET A 151 -0.43 7.70 0.54
CA MET A 151 -1.03 8.93 0.01
C MET A 151 -2.24 9.39 0.84
N LYS A 152 -3.06 8.46 1.36
CA LYS A 152 -4.20 8.79 2.24
C LYS A 152 -3.80 9.60 3.48
N GLY A 153 -2.66 9.28 4.07
CA GLY A 153 -2.14 9.96 5.25
C GLY A 153 -1.49 11.29 4.89
N ALA A 154 -0.74 11.32 3.78
CA ALA A 154 -0.12 12.52 3.26
C ALA A 154 -1.14 13.60 2.88
N ILE A 155 -2.27 13.22 2.27
CA ILE A 155 -3.36 14.16 1.95
C ILE A 155 -3.92 14.79 3.22
N ILE A 156 -4.17 14.00 4.27
CA ILE A 156 -4.70 14.54 5.54
C ILE A 156 -3.71 15.54 6.14
N GLU A 157 -2.43 15.22 6.12
CA GLU A 157 -1.38 16.12 6.60
C GLU A 157 -1.31 17.41 5.77
N TRP A 158 -1.45 17.31 4.44
CA TRP A 158 -1.44 18.45 3.53
C TRP A 158 -2.63 19.39 3.73
N ILE A 159 -3.84 18.87 3.96
CA ILE A 159 -5.04 19.71 4.17
C ILE A 159 -5.17 20.22 5.60
N THR A 160 -4.40 19.68 6.56
CA THR A 160 -4.41 20.12 7.96
C THR A 160 -3.73 21.49 8.06
N PRO A 161 -4.36 22.50 8.67
CA PRO A 161 -3.73 23.82 8.86
C PRO A 161 -2.41 23.72 9.62
N ARG A 162 -1.42 24.53 9.23
CA ARG A 162 -0.11 24.55 9.90
C ARG A 162 -0.29 24.95 11.37
N GLY A 163 0.20 24.11 12.29
CA GLY A 163 0.05 24.33 13.74
C GLY A 163 -1.36 24.10 14.28
N GLY A 164 -2.29 23.62 13.46
CA GLY A 164 -3.68 23.35 13.86
C GLY A 164 -4.07 21.88 13.68
N ALA A 165 -5.37 21.63 13.85
CA ALA A 165 -6.00 20.33 13.62
C ALA A 165 -7.24 20.50 12.74
N LEU A 166 -7.63 19.42 12.06
CA LEU A 166 -8.94 19.35 11.41
C LEU A 166 -10.03 19.16 12.47
N ILE A 167 -11.17 19.82 12.26
CA ILE A 167 -12.33 19.70 13.15
C ILE A 167 -13.55 19.34 12.28
N PRO A 168 -14.16 18.16 12.49
CA PRO A 168 -13.68 17.07 13.36
C PRO A 168 -12.36 16.44 12.85
N GLY A 169 -11.60 15.79 13.73
CA GLY A 169 -10.33 15.17 13.32
C GLY A 169 -10.53 14.07 12.29
N LEU A 170 -9.64 13.99 11.29
CA LEU A 170 -9.65 12.91 10.28
C LEU A 170 -8.59 11.84 10.55
N CYS A 171 -9.03 10.59 10.67
CA CYS A 171 -8.13 9.45 10.81
C CYS A 171 -7.37 9.15 9.50
N LYS A 172 -6.03 9.09 9.55
CA LYS A 172 -5.14 8.80 8.40
C LYS A 172 -5.48 7.50 7.64
N ASN A 173 -6.07 6.52 8.32
CA ASN A 173 -6.36 5.20 7.76
C ASN A 173 -7.85 4.91 7.45
N LYS A 174 -8.79 5.76 7.90
CA LYS A 174 -10.24 5.55 7.73
C LYS A 174 -10.79 6.49 6.67
N LYS A 175 -11.64 5.98 5.76
CA LYS A 175 -12.21 6.76 4.64
C LYS A 175 -13.64 7.25 4.88
N SER A 176 -14.40 6.60 5.77
CA SER A 176 -15.84 6.83 5.94
C SER A 176 -16.19 8.28 6.27
N ASP A 177 -15.29 8.96 6.96
CA ASP A 177 -15.54 10.30 7.50
C ASP A 177 -14.93 11.39 6.59
N ARG A 178 -14.57 11.05 5.34
CA ARG A 178 -13.94 11.96 4.36
C ARG A 178 -14.89 12.29 3.22
N GLY A 179 -14.44 13.16 2.32
CA GLY A 179 -15.22 13.59 1.16
C GLY A 179 -16.30 14.57 1.57
N PHE A 180 -17.51 14.42 1.05
CA PHE A 180 -18.64 15.28 1.40
C PHE A 180 -19.15 15.11 2.83
N PHE A 181 -18.72 14.07 3.56
CA PHE A 181 -19.08 13.84 4.97
C PHE A 181 -18.26 14.66 5.98
N HIS A 182 -17.29 15.45 5.51
CA HIS A 182 -16.49 16.32 6.37
C HIS A 182 -16.29 17.67 5.70
N TYR A 183 -16.61 18.75 6.43
CA TYR A 183 -16.61 20.13 5.92
C TYR A 183 -15.38 20.46 5.08
N ARG A 184 -14.17 20.32 5.64
CA ARG A 184 -12.92 20.64 4.92
C ARG A 184 -12.68 19.83 3.65
N THR A 185 -12.99 18.53 3.64
CA THR A 185 -12.78 17.70 2.45
C THR A 185 -13.90 17.86 1.45
N GLY A 186 -15.11 18.21 1.88
CA GLY A 186 -16.24 18.52 1.01
C GLY A 186 -16.02 19.84 0.28
N GLU A 187 -15.60 20.88 1.01
CA GLU A 187 -15.19 22.17 0.46
C GLU A 187 -14.14 22.02 -0.65
N LEU A 188 -13.08 21.22 -0.41
CA LEU A 188 -12.02 20.98 -1.40
C LEU A 188 -12.45 20.15 -2.62
N LEU A 189 -13.53 19.36 -2.49
CA LEU A 189 -14.11 18.59 -3.60
C LEU A 189 -15.24 19.33 -4.30
N CYS A 190 -15.68 20.47 -3.77
CA CYS A 190 -16.75 21.25 -4.35
C CYS A 190 -16.32 21.71 -5.76
N PRO A 191 -17.16 21.47 -6.80
CA PRO A 191 -16.88 21.97 -8.13
C PRO A 191 -16.65 23.49 -8.10
N PRO A 192 -15.72 24.03 -8.91
CA PRO A 192 -15.38 25.46 -8.88
C PRO A 192 -16.55 26.38 -9.28
N MET A 193 -17.58 25.81 -9.92
CA MET A 193 -18.79 26.53 -10.33
C MET A 193 -19.86 26.58 -9.23
N LEU A 194 -19.61 25.95 -8.08
CA LEU A 194 -20.53 25.89 -6.95
C LEU A 194 -19.86 26.49 -5.72
N ASP A 195 -20.60 27.32 -5.00
CA ASP A 195 -20.20 27.79 -3.68
C ASP A 195 -20.59 26.73 -2.64
N TRP A 196 -19.59 26.17 -1.96
CA TRP A 196 -19.78 25.19 -0.89
C TRP A 196 -20.61 25.75 0.27
N THR A 197 -20.59 27.06 0.47
CA THR A 197 -21.32 27.76 1.54
C THR A 197 -22.73 28.20 1.13
N ASP A 198 -23.14 27.97 -0.12
CA ASP A 198 -24.48 28.31 -0.62
C ASP A 198 -25.54 27.46 0.12
N PRO A 199 -26.41 28.07 0.96
CA PRO A 199 -27.28 27.36 1.88
C PRO A 199 -28.58 26.82 1.27
N ARG A 200 -28.64 26.66 -0.07
CA ARG A 200 -29.88 26.33 -0.82
C ARG A 200 -30.84 25.37 -0.12
#